data_AF-A0A9Q9Z1X6-F1
#
_entry.id   AF-A0A9Q9Z1X6-F1
#
_cell.length_a   1.000
_cell.length_b   1.000
_cell.length_c   1.000
_cell.angle_alpha   90.00
_cell.angle_beta   90.00
_cell.angle_gamma   90.00
#
_symmetry.space_group_name_H-M   'P 1'
#
loop_
_entity.id
_entity.type
_entity.pdbx_description
1 polymer ?
#
loop_
_entity_poly.entity_id
_entity_poly.type
_entity_poly.pdbx_seq_one_letter_code
_entity_poly.pdbx_strand_id
1 'polypeptide(L)'
;MRSWPWRQTEDPSIRAERQREPTHHEPKSPFYLCRLLLNDLGMNSWDRRKSFHLLKKNSKLLRELKNLDSRQCRETHKIAVFYIGEGQEDKCSILSNTEGSQAYEDFVSGLGWEVNLATHCGFMGGLQRNGSTGSTAPYYATSNMEVIFHVSTRMPSDSDDSITKKLRHLGNDEVQIVWVGAPLGITEEESFPPTSEMSSSSSTP
;
A
#
# COMPACT_ATOMS: atom_id res chain seq x y z
N MET A 1 15.60 78.64 -9.21
CA MET A 1 15.52 78.49 -7.74
C MET A 1 14.37 77.55 -7.46
N ARG A 2 14.53 76.33 -6.93
CA ARG A 2 15.30 75.91 -5.75
C ARG A 2 15.80 74.47 -5.98
N SER A 3 17.10 74.25 -5.89
CA SER A 3 17.71 72.92 -5.74
C SER A 3 17.69 72.53 -4.26
N TRP A 4 17.15 71.35 -3.94
CA TRP A 4 17.30 70.75 -2.62
C TRP A 4 18.62 69.97 -2.59
N PRO A 5 19.58 70.31 -1.71
CA PRO A 5 20.78 69.50 -1.56
C PRO A 5 20.46 68.34 -0.61
N TRP A 6 20.51 67.11 -1.13
CA TRP A 6 20.69 65.94 -0.28
C TRP A 6 22.05 66.08 0.41
N ARG A 7 22.04 66.58 1.65
CA ARG A 7 23.21 66.56 2.51
C ARG A 7 23.29 65.16 3.10
N GLN A 8 24.10 64.32 2.47
CA GLN A 8 24.47 63.01 3.01
C GLN A 8 25.33 63.27 4.26
N THR A 9 24.68 63.36 5.42
CA THR A 9 25.39 63.27 6.70
C THR A 9 25.77 61.82 6.89
N GLU A 10 26.92 61.43 6.32
CA GLU A 10 27.61 60.23 6.78
C GLU A 10 28.15 60.55 8.17
N ASP A 11 27.47 60.07 9.21
CA ASP A 11 28.03 60.02 10.55
C ASP A 11 29.26 59.09 10.51
N PRO A 12 30.49 59.59 10.76
CA PRO A 12 31.69 58.77 10.68
C PRO A 12 31.69 57.62 11.69
N SER A 13 30.81 57.67 12.70
CA SER A 13 30.68 56.64 13.73
C SER A 13 29.85 55.42 13.32
N ILE A 14 29.08 55.50 12.21
CA ILE A 14 28.28 54.38 11.71
C ILE A 14 28.71 54.02 10.29
N ARG A 15 29.96 53.55 10.17
CA ARG A 15 30.31 52.66 9.07
C ARG A 15 30.09 51.23 9.54
N ALA A 16 29.03 50.60 9.06
CA ALA A 16 28.98 49.14 9.08
C ALA A 16 30.20 48.64 8.31
N GLU A 17 31.13 47.98 9.00
CA GLU A 17 32.24 47.32 8.34
C GLU A 17 31.67 46.44 7.23
N ARG A 18 32.23 46.53 6.02
CA ARG A 18 31.90 45.57 4.97
C ARG A 18 32.15 44.18 5.53
N GLN A 19 31.07 43.46 5.82
CA GLN A 19 31.15 42.05 6.15
C GLN A 19 31.84 41.40 4.95
N ARG A 20 33.00 40.78 5.20
CA ARG A 20 33.67 39.97 4.19
C ARG A 20 32.67 38.92 3.73
N GLU A 21 32.57 38.71 2.42
CA GLU A 21 31.75 37.63 1.90
C GLU A 21 32.13 36.33 2.63
N PRO A 22 31.16 35.59 3.17
CA PRO A 22 31.45 34.38 3.91
C PRO A 22 32.20 33.42 3.00
N THR A 23 33.40 33.04 3.42
CA THR A 23 34.24 32.10 2.69
C THR A 23 33.54 30.75 2.62
N HIS A 24 33.35 30.23 1.40
CA HIS A 24 32.74 28.91 1.19
C HIS A 24 33.68 27.83 1.73
N HIS A 25 33.38 27.33 2.93
CA HIS A 25 34.11 26.22 3.53
C HIS A 25 33.42 24.91 3.17
N GLU A 26 34.17 23.96 2.61
CA GLU A 26 33.68 22.60 2.46
C GLU A 26 33.25 22.04 3.84
N PRO A 27 32.11 21.33 3.90
CA PRO A 27 31.59 20.82 5.15
C PRO A 27 32.59 19.82 5.76
N LYS A 28 33.16 20.19 6.91
CA LYS A 28 34.19 19.42 7.63
C LYS A 28 33.69 18.08 8.21
N SER A 29 32.40 17.79 8.10
CA SER A 29 31.76 16.60 8.66
C SER A 29 30.50 16.23 7.85
N PRO A 30 30.21 14.93 7.65
CA PRO A 30 28.95 14.46 7.06
C PRO A 30 27.70 14.99 7.78
N PHE A 31 27.84 15.40 9.04
CA PHE A 31 26.73 15.93 9.85
C PHE A 31 26.59 17.45 9.79
N TYR A 32 27.45 18.16 9.06
CA TYR A 32 27.42 19.62 9.01
C TYR A 32 26.07 20.15 8.50
N LEU A 33 25.58 19.60 7.39
CA LEU A 33 24.29 19.97 6.81
C LEU A 33 23.12 19.60 7.72
N CYS A 34 23.14 18.41 8.33
CA CYS A 34 22.14 18.04 9.34
C CYS A 34 22.11 19.02 10.52
N ARG A 35 23.27 19.44 11.02
CA ARG A 35 23.34 20.38 12.15
C ARG A 35 22.76 21.74 11.78
N LEU A 36 23.03 22.25 10.57
CA LEU A 36 22.45 23.49 10.07
C LEU A 36 20.93 23.37 9.94
N LEU A 37 20.44 22.29 9.32
CA LEU A 37 19.00 22.02 9.20
C LEU A 37 18.31 21.99 10.57
N LEU A 38 18.88 21.27 11.54
CA LEU A 38 18.35 21.22 12.91
C LEU A 38 18.37 22.59 13.59
N ASN A 39 19.34 23.44 13.28
CA ASN A 39 19.38 24.80 13.79
C ASN A 39 18.27 25.66 13.18
N ASP A 40 18.08 25.57 11.87
CA ASP A 40 17.09 26.35 11.12
C ASP A 40 15.65 25.93 11.45
N LEU A 41 15.43 24.65 11.74
CA LEU A 41 14.15 24.13 12.25
C LEU A 41 13.87 24.51 13.72
N GLY A 42 14.77 25.27 14.37
CA GLY A 42 14.67 25.62 15.79
C GLY A 42 14.81 24.42 16.74
N MET A 43 15.25 23.28 16.22
CA MET A 43 15.32 22.01 16.95
C MET A 43 16.50 21.94 17.92
N ASN A 44 17.48 22.85 17.79
CA ASN A 44 18.59 23.02 18.73
C ASN A 44 18.28 23.95 19.92
N SER A 45 17.04 24.47 20.03
CA SER A 45 16.63 25.34 21.13
C SER A 45 16.65 24.61 22.48
N TRP A 46 16.84 25.36 23.56
CA TRP A 46 16.94 24.80 24.92
C TRP A 46 15.67 24.05 25.34
N ASP A 47 14.50 24.50 24.90
CA ASP A 47 13.20 23.89 25.14
C ASP A 47 13.02 22.56 24.39
N ARG A 48 13.57 22.41 23.17
CA ARG A 48 13.42 21.20 22.34
C ARG A 48 14.51 20.16 22.53
N ARG A 49 15.61 20.44 23.24
CA ARG A 49 16.66 19.44 23.51
C ARG A 49 16.16 18.17 24.20
N LYS A 50 15.09 18.25 25.00
CA LYS A 50 14.51 17.08 25.68
C LYS A 50 13.85 16.09 24.72
N SER A 51 13.48 16.50 23.50
CA SER A 51 12.89 15.63 22.48
C SER A 51 13.92 15.04 21.51
N PHE A 52 15.22 15.34 21.70
CA PHE A 52 16.30 14.86 20.84
C PHE A 52 17.11 13.78 21.52
N HIS A 53 16.98 12.56 21.01
CA HIS A 53 17.74 11.41 21.50
C HIS A 53 18.84 11.07 20.51
N LEU A 54 20.08 11.34 20.90
CA LEU A 54 21.24 10.89 20.13
C LEU A 54 21.39 9.38 20.30
N LEU A 55 21.15 8.64 19.23
CA LEU A 55 21.30 7.19 19.25
C LEU A 55 22.78 6.81 19.11
N LYS A 56 23.29 6.00 20.04
CA LYS A 56 24.66 5.48 19.96
C LYS A 56 24.76 4.46 18.84
N LYS A 57 25.62 4.72 17.84
CA LYS A 57 25.91 3.78 16.76
C LYS A 57 26.42 2.45 17.34
N ASN A 58 25.68 1.37 17.09
CA ASN A 58 26.04 0.01 17.47
C ASN A 58 25.45 -0.98 16.46
N SER A 59 25.93 -2.23 16.46
CA SER A 59 25.52 -3.25 15.50
C SER A 59 24.03 -3.59 15.58
N LYS A 60 23.44 -3.63 16.78
CA LYS A 60 22.00 -3.85 16.98
C LYS A 60 21.18 -2.73 16.36
N LEU A 61 21.53 -1.47 16.61
CA LEU A 61 20.85 -0.31 16.03
C LEU A 61 20.89 -0.32 14.49
N LEU A 62 22.07 -0.58 13.92
CA LEU A 62 22.21 -0.65 12.45
C LEU A 62 21.36 -1.76 11.84
N ARG A 63 21.25 -2.90 12.54
CA ARG A 63 20.37 -3.99 12.12
C ARG A 63 18.90 -3.59 12.19
N GLU A 64 18.46 -2.97 13.28
CA GLU A 64 17.07 -2.51 13.41
C GLU A 64 16.71 -1.41 12.40
N LEU A 65 17.63 -0.47 12.10
CA LEU A 65 17.41 0.51 11.03
C LEU A 65 17.25 -0.18 9.67
N LYS A 66 18.13 -1.14 9.36
CA LYS A 66 18.02 -1.91 8.12
C LYS A 66 16.70 -2.66 8.03
N ASN A 67 16.24 -3.22 9.15
CA ASN A 67 14.94 -3.87 9.23
C ASN A 67 13.80 -2.86 9.00
N LEU A 68 13.88 -1.67 9.59
CA LEU A 68 12.89 -0.60 9.41
C LEU A 68 12.83 -0.14 7.95
N ASP A 69 13.97 0.13 7.33
CA ASP A 69 14.08 0.56 5.93
C ASP A 69 13.57 -0.52 4.95
N SER A 70 13.61 -1.79 5.35
CA SER A 70 13.08 -2.89 4.54
C SER A 70 11.55 -3.07 4.65
N ARG A 71 10.89 -2.38 5.59
CA ARG A 71 9.43 -2.48 5.72
C ARG A 71 8.76 -1.75 4.57
N GLN A 72 7.78 -2.41 3.96
CA GLN A 72 6.92 -1.78 2.98
C GLN A 72 6.16 -0.64 3.64
N CYS A 73 6.18 0.52 2.99
CA CYS A 73 5.50 1.73 3.47
C CYS A 73 3.99 1.72 3.19
N ARG A 74 3.54 0.82 2.31
CA ARG A 74 2.14 0.65 1.94
C ARG A 74 1.53 -0.53 2.68
N GLU A 75 0.27 -0.38 3.04
CA GLU A 75 -0.58 -1.49 3.47
C GLU A 75 -0.84 -2.41 2.27
N THR A 76 -0.82 -3.72 2.48
CA THR A 76 -0.95 -4.70 1.40
C THR A 76 -2.08 -5.67 1.67
N HIS A 77 -3.01 -5.80 0.73
CA HIS A 77 -4.13 -6.73 0.82
C HIS A 77 -4.17 -7.70 -0.35
N LYS A 78 -4.63 -8.90 -0.05
CA LYS A 78 -4.90 -9.96 -1.02
C LYS A 78 -6.36 -10.37 -0.86
N ILE A 79 -7.07 -10.43 -1.98
CA ILE A 79 -8.51 -10.70 -2.01
C ILE A 79 -8.76 -11.79 -3.04
N ALA A 80 -9.41 -12.87 -2.62
CA ALA A 80 -9.82 -13.93 -3.54
C ALA A 80 -11.09 -13.52 -4.27
N VAL A 81 -11.19 -13.85 -5.56
CA VAL A 81 -12.42 -13.68 -6.36
C VAL A 81 -12.79 -15.02 -6.96
N PHE A 82 -13.95 -15.55 -6.58
CA PHE A 82 -14.52 -16.78 -7.09
C PHE A 82 -15.64 -16.51 -8.09
N TYR A 83 -15.76 -17.38 -9.08
CA TYR A 83 -16.90 -17.46 -9.98
C TYR A 83 -17.61 -18.79 -9.79
N ILE A 84 -18.88 -18.74 -9.42
CA ILE A 84 -19.80 -19.88 -9.35
C ILE A 84 -20.74 -19.76 -10.53
N GLY A 85 -20.64 -20.66 -11.49
CA GLY A 85 -21.55 -20.74 -12.63
C GLY A 85 -22.94 -21.25 -12.23
N GLU A 86 -23.90 -21.13 -13.13
CA GLU A 86 -25.26 -21.60 -12.90
C GLU A 86 -25.30 -23.10 -12.59
N GLY A 87 -25.96 -23.47 -11.49
CA GLY A 87 -26.09 -24.86 -11.05
C GLY A 87 -24.81 -25.51 -10.50
N GLN A 88 -23.71 -24.75 -10.34
CA GLN A 88 -22.50 -25.27 -9.70
C GLN A 88 -22.63 -25.23 -8.18
N GLU A 89 -22.53 -26.39 -7.55
CA GLU A 89 -22.54 -26.54 -6.09
C GLU A 89 -21.26 -27.19 -5.55
N ASP A 90 -20.54 -27.91 -6.41
CA ASP A 90 -19.35 -28.64 -6.02
C ASP A 90 -18.08 -27.80 -6.15
N LYS A 91 -17.21 -27.92 -5.14
CA LYS A 91 -15.96 -27.16 -5.07
C LYS A 91 -15.03 -27.40 -6.27
N CYS A 92 -15.04 -28.60 -6.84
CA CYS A 92 -14.15 -28.96 -7.94
C CYS A 92 -14.55 -28.24 -9.23
N SER A 93 -15.84 -28.22 -9.55
CA SER A 93 -16.37 -27.51 -10.73
C SER A 93 -16.11 -26.01 -10.63
N ILE A 94 -16.39 -25.40 -9.47
CA ILE A 94 -16.13 -23.97 -9.22
C ILE A 94 -14.65 -23.63 -9.42
N LEU A 95 -13.73 -24.45 -8.88
CA LEU A 95 -12.29 -24.23 -9.02
C LEU A 95 -11.75 -24.58 -10.42
N SER A 96 -12.50 -25.33 -11.21
CA SER A 96 -12.10 -25.70 -12.57
C SER A 96 -12.49 -24.64 -13.62
N ASN A 97 -13.31 -23.65 -13.23
CA ASN A 97 -13.68 -22.55 -14.11
C ASN A 97 -12.44 -21.78 -14.59
N THR A 98 -12.30 -21.67 -15.91
CA THR A 98 -11.26 -20.89 -16.62
C THR A 98 -11.78 -19.57 -17.18
N GLU A 99 -13.10 -19.44 -17.29
CA GLU A 99 -13.80 -18.25 -17.77
C GLU A 99 -15.11 -18.08 -17.00
N GLY A 100 -15.62 -16.85 -16.96
CA GLY A 100 -16.93 -16.55 -16.38
C GLY A 100 -17.86 -15.87 -17.38
N SER A 101 -19.03 -15.46 -16.90
CA SER A 101 -19.99 -14.66 -17.69
C SER A 101 -19.41 -13.30 -18.10
N GLN A 102 -19.97 -12.66 -19.13
CA GLN A 102 -19.54 -11.32 -19.54
C GLN A 102 -19.63 -10.30 -18.39
N ALA A 103 -20.73 -10.32 -17.63
CA ALA A 103 -20.91 -9.43 -16.47
C ALA A 103 -19.85 -9.67 -15.38
N TYR A 104 -19.41 -10.91 -15.21
CA TYR A 104 -18.31 -11.24 -14.30
C TYR A 104 -16.97 -10.68 -14.80
N GLU A 105 -16.67 -10.84 -16.10
CA GLU A 105 -15.42 -10.29 -16.67
C GLU A 105 -15.42 -8.75 -16.60
N ASP A 106 -16.56 -8.11 -16.84
CA ASP A 106 -16.73 -6.66 -16.69
C ASP A 106 -16.50 -6.23 -15.22
N PHE A 107 -17.07 -6.96 -14.26
CA PHE A 107 -16.82 -6.75 -12.83
C PHE A 107 -15.34 -6.88 -12.48
N VAL A 108 -14.67 -7.95 -12.92
CA VAL A 108 -13.24 -8.20 -12.67
C VAL A 108 -12.38 -7.08 -13.26
N SER A 109 -12.72 -6.61 -14.47
CA SER A 109 -12.03 -5.49 -15.12
C SER A 109 -12.21 -4.16 -14.36
N GLY A 110 -13.29 -4.02 -13.59
CA GLY A 110 -13.56 -2.86 -12.74
C GLY A 110 -12.82 -2.86 -11.40
N LEU A 111 -12.26 -3.99 -10.97
CA LEU A 111 -11.58 -4.10 -9.66
C LEU A 111 -10.23 -3.35 -9.62
N GLY A 112 -9.56 -3.22 -10.76
CA GLY A 112 -8.24 -2.61 -10.84
C GLY A 112 -7.62 -2.70 -12.23
N TRP A 113 -6.35 -2.35 -12.32
CA TRP A 113 -5.59 -2.48 -13.55
C TRP A 113 -5.13 -3.92 -13.75
N GLU A 114 -5.35 -4.46 -14.94
CA GLU A 114 -4.80 -5.76 -15.32
C GLU A 114 -3.27 -5.64 -15.40
N VAL A 115 -2.55 -6.40 -14.58
CA VAL A 115 -1.08 -6.41 -14.57
C VAL A 115 -0.53 -7.75 -15.02
N ASN A 116 0.57 -7.71 -15.77
CA ASN A 116 1.32 -8.91 -16.13
C ASN A 116 2.25 -9.33 -14.98
N LEU A 117 2.03 -10.51 -14.42
CA LEU A 117 2.75 -11.00 -13.24
C LEU A 117 4.25 -11.19 -13.46
N ALA A 118 4.70 -11.46 -14.70
CA ALA A 118 6.12 -11.62 -14.99
C ALA A 118 6.89 -10.30 -14.80
N THR A 119 6.27 -9.17 -15.18
CA THR A 119 6.92 -7.85 -15.21
C THR A 119 6.47 -6.90 -14.10
N HIS A 120 5.39 -7.22 -13.38
CA HIS A 120 4.84 -6.37 -12.32
C HIS A 120 5.87 -6.07 -11.22
N CYS A 121 5.98 -4.83 -10.77
CA CYS A 121 6.97 -4.42 -9.76
C CYS A 121 6.36 -4.13 -8.37
N GLY A 122 5.04 -4.21 -8.23
CA GLY A 122 4.34 -3.96 -6.96
C GLY A 122 4.16 -5.22 -6.11
N PHE A 123 3.24 -5.12 -5.15
CA PHE A 123 2.86 -6.20 -4.27
C PHE A 123 2.28 -7.40 -5.04
N MET A 124 2.90 -8.57 -4.86
CA MET A 124 2.55 -9.79 -5.59
C MET A 124 1.57 -10.72 -4.85
N GLY A 125 1.23 -10.48 -3.58
CA GLY A 125 0.27 -11.33 -2.84
C GLY A 125 0.64 -12.81 -2.69
N GLY A 126 1.87 -13.20 -3.04
CA GLY A 126 2.29 -14.60 -3.12
C GLY A 126 2.11 -15.23 -4.51
N LEU A 127 1.56 -14.52 -5.49
CA LEU A 127 1.57 -14.92 -6.90
C LEU A 127 3.01 -15.00 -7.44
N GLN A 128 3.24 -15.91 -8.38
CA GLN A 128 4.55 -16.23 -8.92
C GLN A 128 4.74 -15.70 -10.34
N ARG A 129 5.95 -15.21 -10.62
CA ARG A 129 6.34 -14.69 -11.95
C ARG A 129 6.55 -15.77 -13.02
N ASN A 130 6.61 -17.04 -12.61
CA ASN A 130 6.88 -18.18 -13.47
C ASN A 130 5.63 -18.76 -14.17
N GLY A 131 4.47 -18.10 -14.03
CA GLY A 131 3.21 -18.54 -14.64
C GLY A 131 2.45 -19.60 -13.85
N SER A 132 3.00 -20.15 -12.77
CA SER A 132 2.34 -21.21 -11.99
C SER A 132 1.07 -20.77 -11.28
N THR A 133 0.86 -19.45 -11.12
CA THR A 133 -0.31 -18.84 -10.50
C THR A 133 -1.09 -17.96 -11.48
N GLY A 134 -0.96 -18.22 -12.79
CA GLY A 134 -1.52 -17.38 -13.85
C GLY A 134 -0.50 -16.42 -14.45
N SER A 135 -0.89 -15.76 -15.53
CA SER A 135 -0.08 -14.79 -16.26
C SER A 135 -0.37 -13.34 -15.85
N THR A 136 -1.61 -13.10 -15.40
CA THR A 136 -2.16 -11.78 -15.13
C THR A 136 -3.02 -11.79 -13.87
N ALA A 137 -3.19 -10.62 -13.27
CA ALA A 137 -4.13 -10.40 -12.18
C ALA A 137 -4.59 -8.93 -12.17
N PRO A 138 -5.82 -8.64 -11.71
CA PRO A 138 -6.21 -7.28 -11.38
C PRO A 138 -5.42 -6.79 -10.17
N TYR A 139 -5.00 -5.53 -10.22
CA TYR A 139 -4.22 -4.89 -9.19
C TYR A 139 -4.68 -3.44 -9.00
N TYR A 140 -4.81 -3.03 -7.75
CA TYR A 140 -5.19 -1.68 -7.36
C TYR A 140 -4.14 -1.11 -6.40
N ALA A 141 -3.83 0.18 -6.54
CA ALA A 141 -2.84 0.84 -5.71
C ALA A 141 -3.12 2.32 -5.54
N THR A 142 -2.82 2.79 -4.35
CA THR A 142 -2.81 4.21 -3.95
C THR A 142 -1.44 4.56 -3.38
N SER A 143 -1.29 5.79 -2.86
CA SER A 143 -0.06 6.18 -2.17
C SER A 143 0.22 5.38 -0.90
N ASN A 144 -0.82 4.84 -0.25
CA ASN A 144 -0.74 4.19 1.06
C ASN A 144 -1.13 2.70 1.05
N MET A 145 -1.68 2.17 -0.04
CA MET A 145 -2.19 0.80 -0.09
C MET A 145 -1.94 0.14 -1.44
N GLU A 146 -1.77 -1.17 -1.43
CA GLU A 146 -1.75 -2.04 -2.61
C GLU A 146 -2.70 -3.22 -2.38
N VAL A 147 -3.46 -3.57 -3.41
CA VAL A 147 -4.39 -4.71 -3.41
C VAL A 147 -4.13 -5.53 -4.66
N ILE A 148 -3.95 -6.84 -4.49
CA ILE A 148 -3.91 -7.78 -5.61
C ILE A 148 -5.05 -8.78 -5.48
N PHE A 149 -5.73 -9.03 -6.59
CA PHE A 149 -6.88 -9.92 -6.63
C PHE A 149 -6.46 -11.29 -7.14
N HIS A 150 -6.65 -12.31 -6.32
CA HIS A 150 -6.51 -13.70 -6.73
C HIS A 150 -7.80 -14.13 -7.43
N VAL A 151 -7.86 -13.96 -8.75
CA VAL A 151 -9.04 -14.31 -9.54
C VAL A 151 -8.99 -15.78 -9.91
N SER A 152 -9.98 -16.56 -9.48
CA SER A 152 -9.99 -18.01 -9.70
C SER A 152 -9.89 -18.33 -11.20
N THR A 153 -10.65 -17.67 -12.07
CA THR A 153 -10.62 -17.95 -13.52
C THR A 153 -9.30 -17.62 -14.20
N ARG A 154 -8.46 -16.75 -13.61
CA ARG A 154 -7.12 -16.40 -14.13
C ARG A 154 -6.01 -17.35 -13.65
N MET A 155 -6.32 -18.26 -12.73
CA MET A 155 -5.37 -19.25 -12.20
C MET A 155 -5.51 -20.61 -12.92
N PRO A 156 -4.38 -21.26 -13.27
CA PRO A 156 -4.38 -22.57 -13.93
C PRO A 156 -5.17 -23.63 -13.17
N SER A 157 -5.90 -24.47 -13.90
CA SER A 157 -6.70 -25.58 -13.37
C SER A 157 -6.57 -26.87 -14.19
N ASP A 158 -5.50 -27.00 -14.98
CA ASP A 158 -5.28 -28.11 -15.93
C ASP A 158 -4.95 -29.46 -15.26
N SER A 159 -4.63 -29.45 -13.96
CA SER A 159 -4.22 -30.63 -13.18
C SER A 159 -4.63 -30.51 -11.70
N ASP A 160 -4.74 -31.64 -11.00
CA ASP A 160 -5.05 -31.65 -9.56
C ASP A 160 -4.03 -30.85 -8.73
N ASP A 161 -2.75 -30.85 -9.13
CA ASP A 161 -1.71 -30.05 -8.49
C ASP A 161 -1.95 -28.54 -8.69
N SER A 162 -2.37 -28.13 -9.89
CA SER A 162 -2.73 -26.73 -10.16
C SER A 162 -3.98 -26.29 -9.39
N ILE A 163 -5.00 -27.14 -9.28
CA ILE A 163 -6.19 -26.87 -8.46
C ILE A 163 -5.82 -26.75 -6.99
N THR A 164 -4.91 -27.60 -6.50
CA THR A 164 -4.39 -27.52 -5.12
C THR A 164 -3.64 -26.22 -4.87
N LYS A 165 -2.80 -25.77 -5.82
CA LYS A 165 -2.12 -24.47 -5.75
C LYS A 165 -3.12 -23.31 -5.75
N LYS A 166 -4.08 -23.32 -6.67
CA LYS A 166 -5.17 -22.35 -6.76
C LYS A 166 -5.91 -22.23 -5.44
N LEU A 167 -6.31 -23.36 -4.85
CA LEU A 167 -6.96 -23.39 -3.54
C LEU A 167 -6.06 -22.86 -2.41
N ARG A 168 -4.76 -23.16 -2.44
CA ARG A 168 -3.80 -22.65 -1.43
C ARG A 168 -3.68 -21.13 -1.48
N HIS A 169 -3.74 -20.51 -2.65
CA HIS A 169 -3.71 -19.06 -2.77
C HIS A 169 -5.03 -18.45 -2.31
N LEU A 170 -6.14 -18.89 -2.90
CA LEU A 170 -7.48 -18.34 -2.64
C LEU A 170 -7.95 -18.59 -1.19
N GLY A 171 -7.71 -19.79 -0.66
CA GLY A 171 -8.17 -20.22 0.66
C GLY A 171 -7.41 -19.59 1.83
N ASN A 172 -6.25 -18.98 1.58
CA ASN A 172 -5.47 -18.28 2.60
C ASN A 172 -5.74 -16.77 2.61
N ASP A 173 -6.62 -16.26 1.75
CA ASP A 173 -6.98 -14.85 1.72
C ASP A 173 -8.04 -14.54 2.79
N GLU A 174 -7.82 -13.46 3.54
CA GLU A 174 -8.71 -13.04 4.63
C GLU A 174 -10.08 -12.57 4.13
N VAL A 175 -10.13 -12.10 2.88
CA VAL A 175 -11.35 -11.60 2.23
C VAL A 175 -11.55 -12.33 0.92
N GLN A 176 -12.78 -12.78 0.68
CA GLN A 176 -13.16 -13.50 -0.52
C GLN A 176 -14.44 -12.88 -1.09
N ILE A 177 -14.42 -12.56 -2.38
CA ILE A 177 -15.57 -12.11 -3.16
C ILE A 177 -16.07 -13.32 -3.95
N VAL A 178 -17.37 -13.58 -3.89
CA VAL A 178 -18.01 -14.68 -4.63
C VAL A 178 -19.00 -14.09 -5.61
N TRP A 179 -18.75 -14.29 -6.90
CA TRP A 179 -19.70 -13.97 -7.96
C TRP A 179 -20.56 -15.20 -8.26
N VAL A 180 -21.88 -15.03 -8.26
CA VAL A 180 -22.84 -16.10 -8.57
C VAL A 180 -23.49 -15.80 -9.92
N GLY A 181 -23.24 -16.67 -10.90
CA GLY A 181 -23.81 -16.64 -12.23
C GLY A 181 -25.26 -17.12 -12.18
N ALA A 182 -26.18 -16.16 -12.27
CA ALA A 182 -27.63 -16.26 -12.14
C ALA A 182 -28.16 -16.42 -10.69
N PRO A 183 -29.25 -15.72 -10.34
CA PRO A 183 -29.91 -15.92 -9.06
C PRO A 183 -30.59 -17.29 -9.05
N LEU A 184 -30.53 -17.99 -7.93
CA LEU A 184 -31.49 -19.03 -7.59
C LEU A 184 -32.90 -18.42 -7.50
N GLY A 185 -33.54 -18.07 -8.62
CA GLY A 185 -34.92 -17.58 -8.65
C GLY A 185 -35.26 -16.47 -7.64
N ILE A 186 -34.29 -15.64 -7.22
CA ILE A 186 -34.55 -14.56 -6.27
C ILE A 186 -35.08 -13.37 -7.07
N THR A 187 -36.39 -13.37 -7.32
CA THR A 187 -37.14 -12.11 -7.46
C THR A 187 -36.85 -11.25 -6.23
N GLU A 188 -36.72 -9.94 -6.38
CA GLU A 188 -36.20 -8.92 -5.43
C GLU A 188 -36.80 -8.86 -3.99
N GLU A 189 -37.43 -9.91 -3.45
CA GLU A 189 -38.18 -9.91 -2.20
C GLU A 189 -37.55 -10.70 -1.03
N GLU A 190 -36.49 -11.50 -1.21
CA GLU A 190 -35.82 -12.14 -0.05
C GLU A 190 -34.38 -11.66 0.13
N SER A 191 -34.26 -10.45 0.70
CA SER A 191 -33.05 -10.08 1.44
C SER A 191 -32.89 -10.99 2.65
N PHE A 192 -31.74 -11.65 2.77
CA PHE A 192 -31.35 -12.44 3.95
C PHE A 192 -31.71 -11.70 5.25
N PRO A 193 -32.40 -12.32 6.22
CA PRO A 193 -32.70 -11.66 7.48
C PRO A 193 -31.40 -11.35 8.24
N PRO A 194 -31.30 -10.20 8.92
CA PRO A 194 -30.15 -9.86 9.72
C PRO A 194 -29.94 -10.91 10.82
N THR A 195 -28.68 -11.15 11.17
CA THR A 195 -28.15 -12.18 12.09
C THR A 195 -28.64 -12.09 13.54
N SER A 196 -29.72 -11.37 13.84
CA SER A 196 -30.26 -11.19 15.19
C SER A 196 -31.30 -12.25 15.63
N GLU A 197 -31.71 -13.19 14.76
CA GLU A 197 -32.75 -14.19 15.12
C GLU A 197 -32.24 -15.61 15.41
N MET A 198 -30.92 -15.84 15.51
CA MET A 198 -30.37 -17.14 15.92
C MET A 198 -30.15 -17.29 17.44
N SER A 199 -30.57 -16.35 18.27
CA SER A 199 -30.34 -16.37 19.72
C SER A 199 -31.61 -16.45 20.58
N SER A 200 -32.62 -17.21 20.18
CA SER A 200 -33.73 -17.53 21.09
C SER A 200 -34.45 -18.84 20.75
N SER A 201 -33.82 -19.98 21.06
CA SER A 201 -34.56 -21.18 21.47
C SER A 201 -33.63 -22.22 22.09
N SER A 202 -33.21 -21.98 23.33
CA SER A 202 -32.85 -23.07 24.25
C SER A 202 -33.52 -22.80 25.59
N SER A 203 -34.73 -23.31 25.75
CA SER A 203 -35.38 -23.47 27.06
C SER A 203 -36.23 -24.72 26.99
N THR A 204 -35.75 -25.73 27.71
CA THR A 204 -36.36 -27.01 28.05
C THR A 204 -37.75 -26.81 28.70
N PRO A 205 -38.55 -27.89 28.79
CA PRO A 205 -38.44 -28.77 29.96
C PRO A 205 -37.83 -30.14 29.64
#